data_AF-A9XZP3-F1
#
_entry.id   AF-A9XZP3-F1
#
_cell.length_a   1.000
_cell.length_b   1.000
_cell.length_c   1.000
_cell.angle_alpha   90.00
_cell.angle_beta   90.00
_cell.angle_gamma   90.00
#
_symmetry.space_group_name_H-M   'P 1'
#
loop_
_entity.id
_entity.type
_entity.pdbx_description
1 polymer ?
#
loop_
_entity_poly.entity_id
_entity_poly.type
_entity_poly.pdbx_seq_one_letter_code
_entity_poly.pdbx_strand_id
1 'polypeptide(L)'
;ASAMMAHPTEAWREGHFKDVITRVANMELYYRAIQFYLDYKPLLLNDLLLVLAPRMDHTRAVQLFTKAGHLQLVKPYLRSVQSLNNKAINEALNGLLIQEEDYQGLRTSIDAF
;
A
#
# COMPACT_ATOMS: atom_id res chain seq x y z
N ALA A 1 -14.06 7.85 -13.39
CA ALA A 1 -12.78 7.85 -12.65
C ALA A 1 -12.19 9.26 -12.46
N SER A 2 -12.10 10.11 -13.51
CA SER A 2 -11.47 11.45 -13.40
C SER A 2 -12.20 12.43 -12.47
N ALA A 3 -13.54 12.42 -12.43
CA ALA A 3 -14.32 13.38 -11.63
C ALA A 3 -14.23 13.18 -10.10
N MET A 4 -13.98 11.96 -9.62
CA MET A 4 -13.99 11.66 -8.17
C MET A 4 -12.73 12.11 -7.43
N MET A 5 -11.64 12.39 -8.16
CA MET A 5 -10.39 12.89 -7.59
C MET A 5 -10.34 14.44 -7.52
N ALA A 6 -11.27 15.13 -8.19
CA ALA A 6 -11.30 16.59 -8.29
C ALA A 6 -12.23 17.27 -7.25
N HIS A 7 -13.21 16.54 -6.70
CA HIS A 7 -14.20 17.07 -5.75
C HIS A 7 -14.36 16.15 -4.53
N PRO A 8 -13.50 16.27 -3.49
CA PRO A 8 -13.42 15.30 -2.39
C PRO A 8 -14.64 15.24 -1.46
N THR A 9 -15.45 16.30 -1.41
CA THR A 9 -16.48 16.51 -0.36
C THR A 9 -17.90 16.09 -0.73
N GLU A 10 -18.27 15.96 -2.01
CA GLU A 10 -19.68 15.75 -2.40
C GLU A 10 -20.00 14.37 -3.05
N ALA A 11 -19.00 13.60 -3.50
CA ALA A 11 -19.24 12.36 -4.26
C ALA A 11 -18.47 11.13 -3.76
N TRP A 12 -17.70 11.24 -2.68
CA TRP A 12 -16.87 10.13 -2.21
C TRP A 12 -17.72 9.12 -1.41
N ARG A 13 -17.93 7.94 -1.99
CA ARG A 13 -18.42 6.74 -1.30
C ARG A 13 -17.32 5.69 -1.36
N GLU A 14 -16.73 5.35 -0.21
CA GLU A 14 -15.54 4.51 -0.11
C GLU A 14 -15.62 3.20 -0.90
N GLY A 15 -16.68 2.42 -0.66
CA GLY A 15 -16.88 1.12 -1.30
C GLY A 15 -16.98 1.26 -2.81
N HIS A 16 -17.73 2.26 -3.29
CA HIS A 16 -17.87 2.51 -4.73
C HIS A 16 -16.54 2.91 -5.36
N PHE A 17 -15.70 3.70 -4.68
CA PHE A 17 -14.37 4.03 -5.19
C PHE A 17 -13.50 2.77 -5.33
N LYS A 18 -13.47 1.90 -4.31
CA LYS A 18 -12.73 0.63 -4.33
C LYS A 18 -13.22 -0.30 -5.47
N ASP A 19 -14.53 -0.35 -5.72
CA ASP A 19 -15.10 -1.15 -6.81
C ASP A 19 -14.74 -0.62 -8.21
N VAL A 20 -14.64 0.70 -8.36
CA VAL A 20 -14.33 1.33 -9.64
C VAL A 20 -12.83 1.23 -9.93
N ILE A 21 -11.97 1.53 -8.95
CA ILE A 21 -10.52 1.59 -9.18
C ILE A 21 -9.93 0.24 -9.58
N THR A 22 -10.43 -0.88 -9.05
CA THR A 22 -9.97 -2.24 -9.41
C THR A 22 -10.22 -2.59 -10.87
N ARG A 23 -11.27 -2.02 -11.48
CA ARG A 23 -11.66 -2.26 -12.88
C ARG A 23 -10.89 -1.42 -13.88
N VAL A 24 -10.17 -0.40 -13.42
CA VAL A 24 -9.39 0.48 -14.29
C VAL A 24 -8.17 -0.26 -14.83
N ALA A 25 -7.93 -0.17 -16.14
CA ALA A 25 -6.76 -0.77 -16.79
C ALA A 25 -5.48 0.06 -16.64
N ASN A 26 -5.62 1.39 -16.49
CA ASN A 26 -4.50 2.29 -16.36
C ASN A 26 -3.92 2.27 -14.92
N MET A 27 -2.75 1.64 -14.77
CA MET A 27 -2.04 1.51 -13.50
C MET A 27 -1.59 2.85 -12.89
N GLU A 28 -1.37 3.90 -13.69
CA GLU A 28 -1.01 5.22 -13.16
C GLU A 28 -2.13 5.81 -12.28
N LEU A 29 -3.39 5.45 -12.54
CA LEU A 29 -4.51 5.86 -11.70
C LEU A 29 -4.45 5.23 -10.30
N TYR A 30 -3.78 4.10 -10.14
CA TYR A 30 -3.62 3.45 -8.83
C TYR A 30 -2.67 4.27 -7.97
N TYR A 31 -1.52 4.68 -8.52
CA TYR A 31 -0.55 5.51 -7.80
C TYR A 31 -1.08 6.90 -7.49
N ARG A 32 -1.91 7.49 -8.37
CA ARG A 32 -2.63 8.73 -8.05
C ARG A 32 -3.64 8.55 -6.92
N ALA A 33 -4.38 7.44 -6.90
CA ALA A 33 -5.28 7.11 -5.81
C ALA A 33 -4.52 6.89 -4.49
N ILE A 34 -3.40 6.16 -4.53
CA ILE A 34 -2.53 5.95 -3.38
C ILE A 34 -2.03 7.28 -2.82
N GLN A 35 -1.54 8.18 -3.68
CA GLN A 35 -1.10 9.51 -3.26
C GLN A 35 -2.26 10.31 -2.62
N PHE A 36 -3.45 10.31 -3.23
CA PHE A 36 -4.63 10.96 -2.66
C PHE A 36 -4.99 10.41 -1.28
N TYR A 37 -4.95 9.08 -1.09
CA TYR A 37 -5.23 8.48 0.23
C TYR A 37 -4.13 8.78 1.23
N LEU A 38 -2.87 8.78 0.80
CA LEU A 38 -1.75 9.16 1.65
C LEU A 38 -1.88 10.58 2.18
N ASP A 39 -2.28 11.53 1.33
CA ASP A 39 -2.38 12.95 1.66
C ASP A 39 -3.65 13.30 2.45
N TYR A 40 -4.79 12.69 2.12
CA TYR A 40 -6.10 13.12 2.64
C TYR A 40 -6.83 12.08 3.50
N LYS A 41 -6.49 10.79 3.40
CA LYS A 41 -7.19 9.68 4.08
C LYS A 41 -6.23 8.57 4.53
N PRO A 42 -5.16 8.87 5.29
CA PRO A 42 -4.09 7.91 5.58
C PRO A 42 -4.57 6.66 6.33
N LEU A 43 -5.62 6.79 7.15
CA LEU A 43 -6.20 5.65 7.90
C LEU A 43 -6.87 4.61 6.98
N LEU A 44 -7.31 5.00 5.79
CA LEU A 44 -7.97 4.11 4.83
C LEU A 44 -7.01 3.57 3.76
N LEU A 45 -5.73 3.99 3.81
CA LEU A 45 -4.74 3.66 2.78
C LEU A 45 -4.48 2.15 2.72
N ASN A 46 -4.32 1.48 3.85
CA ASN A 46 -4.04 0.04 3.87
C ASN A 46 -5.17 -0.77 3.21
N ASP A 47 -6.44 -0.43 3.48
CA ASP A 47 -7.57 -1.11 2.86
C ASP A 47 -7.62 -0.90 1.34
N LEU A 48 -7.26 0.29 0.87
CA LEU A 48 -7.10 0.54 -0.57
C LEU A 48 -5.97 -0.33 -1.14
N LEU A 49 -4.81 -0.35 -0.49
CA LEU A 49 -3.64 -1.12 -0.96
C LEU A 49 -3.94 -2.61 -1.06
N LEU A 50 -4.69 -3.19 -0.11
CA LEU A 50 -5.13 -4.58 -0.16
C LEU A 50 -5.99 -4.88 -1.40
N VAL A 51 -6.90 -3.98 -1.73
CA VAL A 51 -7.78 -4.10 -2.90
C VAL A 51 -6.99 -3.97 -4.21
N LEU A 52 -5.93 -3.14 -4.22
CA LEU A 52 -5.07 -2.94 -5.40
C LEU A 52 -3.97 -4.00 -5.55
N ALA A 53 -3.64 -4.72 -4.46
CA ALA A 53 -2.50 -5.63 -4.39
C ALA A 53 -2.38 -6.62 -5.56
N PRO A 54 -3.46 -7.27 -6.05
CA PRO A 54 -3.35 -8.26 -7.12
C PRO A 54 -2.81 -7.73 -8.47
N ARG A 55 -2.82 -6.41 -8.68
CA ARG A 55 -2.43 -5.77 -9.94
C ARG A 55 -1.36 -4.70 -9.78
N MET A 56 -0.89 -4.47 -8.57
CA MET A 56 0.05 -3.39 -8.25
C MET A 56 1.50 -3.87 -8.41
N ASP A 57 2.39 -2.98 -8.86
CA ASP A 57 3.83 -3.22 -8.76
C ASP A 57 4.28 -2.91 -7.32
N HIS A 58 4.52 -3.97 -6.56
CA HIS A 58 4.91 -3.88 -5.15
C HIS A 58 6.24 -3.18 -4.94
N THR A 59 7.20 -3.36 -5.86
CA THR A 59 8.52 -2.72 -5.78
C THR A 59 8.37 -1.20 -5.94
N ARG A 60 7.57 -0.74 -6.91
CA ARG A 60 7.28 0.69 -7.11
C ARG A 60 6.52 1.28 -5.92
N ALA A 61 5.56 0.55 -5.34
CA ALA A 61 4.84 0.99 -4.15
C ALA A 61 5.78 1.17 -2.95
N VAL A 62 6.66 0.20 -2.68
CA VAL A 62 7.68 0.32 -1.62
C VAL A 62 8.54 1.56 -1.84
N GLN A 63 9.07 1.78 -3.04
CA GLN A 63 9.89 2.95 -3.34
C GLN A 63 9.16 4.27 -3.09
N LEU A 64 7.87 4.35 -3.41
CA LEU A 64 7.04 5.52 -3.13
C LEU A 64 6.96 5.78 -1.63
N PHE A 65 6.63 4.77 -0.82
CA PHE A 65 6.50 4.93 0.62
C PHE A 65 7.83 5.16 1.33
N THR A 66 8.92 4.57 0.85
CA THR A 66 10.28 4.85 1.34
C THR A 66 10.64 6.32 1.13
N LYS A 67 10.44 6.85 -0.08
CA LYS A 67 10.73 8.26 -0.39
C LYS A 67 9.85 9.22 0.40
N ALA A 68 8.61 8.85 0.65
CA ALA A 68 7.67 9.65 1.44
C ALA A 68 7.87 9.51 2.96
N GLY A 69 8.72 8.59 3.44
CA GLY A 69 8.92 8.35 4.87
C GLY A 69 7.73 7.68 5.56
N HIS A 70 6.89 6.95 4.82
CA HIS A 70 5.62 6.39 5.30
C HIS A 70 5.57 4.86 5.30
N LEU A 71 6.72 4.17 5.28
CA LEU A 71 6.77 2.71 5.34
C LEU A 71 6.06 2.14 6.59
N GLN A 72 6.22 2.78 7.74
CA GLN A 72 5.56 2.36 8.99
C GLN A 72 4.03 2.37 8.85
N LEU A 73 3.45 3.38 8.19
CA LEU A 73 2.01 3.48 7.97
C LEU A 73 1.46 2.29 7.17
N VAL A 74 2.22 1.78 6.21
CA VAL A 74 1.81 0.71 5.30
C VAL A 74 2.29 -0.68 5.72
N LYS A 75 2.84 -0.83 6.94
CA LYS A 75 3.30 -2.11 7.48
C LYS A 75 2.24 -3.24 7.40
N PRO A 76 0.94 -3.00 7.69
CA PRO A 76 -0.09 -4.03 7.51
C PRO A 76 -0.19 -4.54 6.08
N TYR A 77 -0.14 -3.65 5.10
CA TYR A 77 -0.07 -4.00 3.69
C TYR A 77 1.21 -4.81 3.38
N LEU A 78 2.39 -4.37 3.83
CA LEU A 78 3.65 -5.11 3.59
C LEU A 78 3.58 -6.56 4.09
N ARG A 79 3.04 -6.77 5.30
CA ARG A 79 2.82 -8.12 5.85
C ARG A 79 1.86 -8.95 5.00
N SER A 80 0.77 -8.34 4.52
CA SER A 80 -0.26 -9.05 3.74
C SER A 80 0.24 -9.60 2.40
N VAL A 81 1.19 -8.91 1.76
CA VAL A 81 1.73 -9.30 0.44
C VAL A 81 3.10 -9.96 0.53
N GLN A 82 3.62 -10.17 1.74
CA GLN A 82 4.93 -10.78 1.94
C GLN A 82 5.02 -12.18 1.34
N SER A 83 3.91 -12.93 1.32
CA SER A 83 3.84 -14.27 0.73
C SER A 83 4.13 -14.33 -0.77
N LEU A 84 4.15 -13.17 -1.46
CA LEU A 84 4.58 -13.07 -2.84
C LEU A 84 6.10 -13.14 -3.01
N ASN A 85 6.83 -13.19 -1.90
CA ASN A 85 8.30 -13.21 -1.83
C ASN A 85 8.96 -12.13 -2.70
N ASN A 86 8.42 -10.92 -2.66
CA ASN A 86 9.00 -9.78 -3.34
C ASN A 86 10.15 -9.22 -2.49
N LYS A 87 11.35 -9.14 -3.08
CA LYS A 87 12.55 -8.63 -2.40
C LYS A 87 12.36 -7.26 -1.73
N ALA A 88 11.74 -6.30 -2.41
CA ALA A 88 11.55 -4.95 -1.87
C ALA A 88 10.57 -4.95 -0.69
N ILE A 89 9.54 -5.81 -0.71
CA ILE A 89 8.62 -6.00 0.43
C ILE A 89 9.38 -6.59 1.62
N ASN A 90 10.15 -7.66 1.40
CA ASN A 90 10.90 -8.32 2.47
C ASN A 90 11.92 -7.38 3.12
N GLU A 91 12.72 -6.69 2.30
CA GLU A 91 13.71 -5.73 2.79
C GLU A 91 13.06 -4.59 3.58
N ALA A 92 11.97 -4.01 3.06
CA ALA A 92 11.24 -2.96 3.75
C ALA A 92 10.68 -3.46 5.09
N LEU A 93 9.96 -4.58 5.08
CA LEU A 93 9.33 -5.12 6.29
C LEU A 93 10.37 -5.53 7.34
N ASN A 94 11.44 -6.21 6.94
CA ASN A 94 12.54 -6.58 7.82
C ASN A 94 13.21 -5.34 8.43
N GLY A 95 13.42 -4.29 7.62
CA GLY A 95 13.93 -3.01 8.11
C GLY A 95 13.06 -2.41 9.21
N LEU A 96 11.73 -2.43 9.05
CA LEU A 96 10.80 -1.96 10.10
C LEU A 96 10.86 -2.83 11.36
N LEU A 97 10.91 -4.16 11.21
CA LEU A 97 10.99 -5.07 12.35
C LEU A 97 12.30 -4.89 13.14
N ILE A 98 13.41 -4.63 12.46
CA ILE A 98 14.69 -4.29 13.09
C ILE A 98 14.58 -2.97 13.87
N GLN A 99 13.99 -1.94 13.27
CA GLN A 99 13.80 -0.63 13.92
C GLN A 99 12.90 -0.70 15.16
N GLU A 100 11.96 -1.64 15.18
CA GLU A 100 11.03 -1.87 16.29
C GLU A 100 11.54 -2.88 17.32
N GLU A 101 12.75 -3.43 17.13
CA GLU A 101 13.33 -4.49 17.97
C GLU A 101 12.47 -5.78 18.03
N ASP A 102 11.63 -6.02 17.01
CA ASP A 102 10.80 -7.22 16.88
C ASP A 102 11.59 -8.38 16.28
N TYR A 103 12.52 -8.94 17.07
CA TYR A 103 13.38 -10.04 16.63
C TYR A 103 12.62 -11.33 16.33
N GLN A 104 11.49 -11.56 17.01
CA GLN A 104 10.65 -12.74 16.75
C GLN A 104 9.92 -12.63 15.40
N GLY A 105 9.36 -11.45 15.12
CA GLY A 105 8.77 -11.15 13.83
C GLY A 105 9.79 -11.22 12.70
N LEU A 106 10.99 -10.65 12.91
CA LEU A 106 12.08 -10.72 11.93
C LEU A 106 12.51 -12.15 11.64
N ARG A 107 12.65 -12.98 12.66
CA ARG A 107 13.01 -14.40 12.50
C ARG A 107 11.97 -15.15 11.66
N THR A 108 10.70 -14.97 12.00
CA THR A 108 9.58 -15.60 11.29
C THR A 108 9.54 -15.14 9.83
N SER A 109 9.78 -13.85 9.60
CA SER A 109 9.84 -13.23 8.28
C SER A 109 10.91 -13.89 7.38
N ILE A 110 12.14 -14.02 7.89
CA ILE A 110 13.28 -14.58 7.14
C ILE A 110 13.16 -16.09 6.93
N ASP A 111 12.67 -16.82 7.94
CA ASP A 111 12.53 -18.28 7.83
C ASP A 111 11.44 -18.68 6.80
N ALA A 112 10.47 -17.80 6.55
CA ALA A 112 9.34 -18.06 5.66
C ALA A 112 9.54 -17.58 4.20
N PHE A 113 10.31 -16.51 3.97
CA PHE A 113 10.38 -15.81 2.66
C PHE A 113 11.80 -15.36 2.30
#